data_AF-A0A5J4TR81-F1
#
_entry.id   AF-A0A5J4TR81-F1
#
_cell.length_a   1.000
_cell.length_b   1.000
_cell.length_c   1.000
_cell.angle_alpha   90.00
_cell.angle_beta   90.00
_cell.angle_gamma   90.00
#
_symmetry.space_group_name_H-M   'P 1'
#
loop_
_entity.id
_entity.type
_entity.pdbx_description
1 polymer ?
#
loop_
_entity_poly.entity_id
_entity_poly.type
_entity_poly.pdbx_seq_one_letter_code
_entity_poly.pdbx_strand_id
1 'polypeptide(L)'
;MMTPQRRRLMKMKIQRWIIAVNNREMVKVRDLAKLLGQLNFLRFQIQYASLISNSLNHLRTQAVKNSGWICSVLPNRRVLGNLYLWMNKIKQNKPLQLEDLKIQALLTTDAALEGWGSTLQVQQTEMMEAGKQQKNWHLRNSNQRETQAVLMTPSMHNQLIEQNQIHSLTLYSDNQIVLLEEINIRLAPIHIPGFQNNKADALSRLMWRGDYMIKPEILQQTMEQLQFFHQLDTFATRAIRQCNRYCSIQKDRRAEGKRGAFNMNWTNEALLLHPPIELIPRVLQKMKLDLSVALFLLQSRCFEKYKQLLSPILQIINFGPTGLVLKKGNPWECHQLKLPPGDQLDELTTSIPLLNNYSETQLQKQDQYQQQFNI
;
A
#
# COMPACT_ATOMS: atom_id res chain seq x y z
N MET A 1 8.02 25.74 23.67
CA MET A 1 9.35 25.67 23.01
C MET A 1 10.44 25.58 24.07
N MET A 2 11.55 24.85 23.85
CA MET A 2 12.64 24.76 24.84
C MET A 2 13.45 26.06 24.87
N THR A 3 13.81 26.53 26.06
CA THR A 3 14.58 27.77 26.25
C THR A 3 15.99 27.67 25.63
N PRO A 4 16.58 28.78 25.14
CA PRO A 4 17.92 28.79 24.55
C PRO A 4 19.00 28.20 25.47
N GLN A 5 18.94 28.53 26.76
CA GLN A 5 19.88 28.03 27.77
C GLN A 5 19.78 26.52 27.94
N ARG A 6 18.56 25.98 28.06
CA ARG A 6 18.33 24.53 28.18
C ARG A 6 18.75 23.79 26.92
N ARG A 7 18.45 24.36 25.74
CA ARG A 7 18.87 23.83 24.44
C ARG A 7 20.39 23.72 24.34
N ARG A 8 21.14 24.75 24.75
CA ARG A 8 22.61 24.72 24.78
C ARG A 8 23.13 23.63 25.72
N LEU A 9 22.57 23.54 26.92
CA LEU A 9 22.96 22.53 27.92
C LEU A 9 22.73 21.10 27.41
N MET A 10 21.57 20.83 26.80
CA MET A 10 21.23 19.51 26.28
C MET A 10 22.13 19.10 25.10
N LYS A 11 22.44 20.02 24.18
CA LYS A 11 23.42 19.78 23.10
C LYS A 11 24.78 19.39 23.66
N MET A 12 25.30 20.13 24.64
CA MET A 12 26.60 19.80 25.25
C MET A 12 26.60 18.42 25.90
N LYS A 13 25.52 18.05 26.61
CA LYS A 13 25.41 16.74 27.25
C LYS A 13 25.41 15.61 26.22
N ILE A 14 24.61 15.73 25.16
CA ILE A 14 24.58 14.71 24.09
C ILE A 14 25.92 14.64 23.36
N GLN A 15 26.56 15.78 23.11
CA GLN A 15 27.88 15.81 22.46
C GLN A 15 28.93 15.06 23.29
N ARG A 16 28.94 15.24 24.62
CA ARG A 16 29.83 14.48 25.52
C ARG A 16 29.61 12.98 25.40
N TRP A 17 28.35 12.54 25.32
CA TRP A 17 28.02 11.12 25.12
C TRP A 17 28.45 10.58 23.76
N ILE A 18 28.29 11.36 22.68
CA ILE A 18 28.78 11.00 21.35
C ILE A 18 30.31 10.80 21.37
N ILE A 19 31.03 11.72 22.01
CA ILE A 19 32.49 11.64 22.16
C ILE A 19 32.88 10.39 22.95
N ALA A 20 32.26 10.15 24.11
CA ALA A 20 32.53 8.98 24.94
C ALA A 20 32.32 7.65 24.18
N VAL A 21 31.25 7.55 23.38
CA VAL A 21 30.99 6.35 22.57
C VAL A 21 32.03 6.18 21.45
N ASN A 22 32.43 7.27 20.78
CA ASN A 22 33.44 7.23 19.73
C ASN A 22 34.82 6.86 20.26
N ASN A 23 35.20 7.38 21.43
CA ASN A 23 36.44 7.10 22.12
C ASN A 23 36.44 5.74 22.86
N ARG A 24 35.32 5.02 22.85
CA ARG A 24 35.14 3.75 23.60
C ARG A 24 35.40 3.92 25.10
N GLU A 25 34.94 5.02 25.66
CA GLU A 25 35.07 5.32 27.09
C GLU A 25 34.00 4.56 27.90
N MET A 26 34.39 4.08 29.08
CA MET A 26 33.47 3.51 30.06
C MET A 26 32.66 4.62 30.73
N VAL A 27 31.34 4.45 30.79
CA VAL A 27 30.44 5.46 31.36
C VAL A 27 29.61 4.87 32.50
N LYS A 28 29.39 5.66 33.55
CA LYS A 28 28.58 5.23 34.70
C LYS A 28 27.12 5.09 34.29
N VAL A 29 26.48 3.99 34.68
CA VAL A 29 25.06 3.74 34.40
C VAL A 29 24.15 4.79 35.05
N ARG A 30 24.55 5.35 36.20
CA ARG A 30 23.83 6.48 36.83
C ARG A 30 23.81 7.73 35.95
N ASP A 31 24.89 8.01 35.23
CA ASP A 31 24.96 9.20 34.38
C ASP A 31 24.16 8.99 33.09
N LEU A 32 24.08 7.75 32.58
CA LEU A 32 23.14 7.37 31.53
C LEU A 32 21.69 7.58 31.97
N ALA A 33 21.35 7.17 33.20
CA ALA A 33 20.02 7.36 33.76
C ALA A 33 19.65 8.84 33.93
N LYS A 34 20.60 9.68 34.36
CA LYS A 34 20.41 11.13 34.44
C LYS A 34 20.18 11.76 33.06
N LEU A 35 20.94 11.34 32.05
CA LEU A 35 20.72 11.79 30.67
C LEU A 35 19.30 11.43 30.21
N LEU A 36 18.92 10.16 30.38
CA LEU A 36 17.58 9.67 30.03
C LEU A 36 16.47 10.42 30.76
N GLY A 37 16.63 10.75 32.04
CA GLY A 37 15.67 11.57 32.79
C GLY A 37 15.49 12.97 32.18
N GLN A 38 16.59 13.59 31.75
CA GLN A 38 16.53 14.91 31.11
C GLN A 38 15.93 14.87 29.70
N LEU A 39 16.19 13.80 28.95
CA LEU A 39 15.57 13.56 27.64
C LEU A 39 14.08 13.26 27.79
N ASN A 40 13.68 12.49 28.80
CA ASN A 40 12.28 12.21 29.12
C ASN A 40 11.48 13.46 29.44
N PHE A 41 12.09 14.47 30.08
CA PHE A 41 11.41 15.75 30.28
C PHE A 41 10.99 16.40 28.96
N LEU A 42 11.78 16.19 27.89
CA LEU A 42 11.47 16.74 26.56
C LEU A 42 10.39 15.95 25.81
N ARG A 43 9.86 14.85 26.38
CA ARG A 43 8.88 13.99 25.70
C ARG A 43 7.60 14.71 25.28
N PHE A 44 7.19 15.72 26.05
CA PHE A 44 6.01 16.52 25.74
C PHE A 44 6.26 17.56 24.64
N GLN A 45 7.52 17.85 24.35
CA GLN A 45 7.91 18.87 23.37
C GLN A 45 8.44 18.27 22.08
N ILE A 46 8.96 17.04 22.11
CA ILE A 46 9.61 16.39 20.98
C ILE A 46 8.86 15.10 20.64
N GLN A 47 8.30 15.06 19.43
CA GLN A 47 7.64 13.88 18.89
C GLN A 47 8.61 12.68 18.88
N TYR A 48 8.09 11.50 19.24
CA TYR A 48 8.84 10.24 19.27
C TYR A 48 10.03 10.18 20.26
N ALA A 49 10.11 11.08 21.24
CA ALA A 49 11.19 11.11 22.24
C ALA A 49 11.50 9.75 22.90
N SER A 50 10.46 8.98 23.26
CA SER A 50 10.62 7.65 23.87
C SER A 50 11.34 6.69 22.92
N LEU A 51 10.95 6.68 21.64
CA LEU A 51 11.54 5.84 20.60
C LEU A 51 13.02 6.17 20.38
N ILE A 52 13.36 7.45 20.26
CA ILE A 52 14.75 7.91 20.11
C ILE A 52 15.56 7.48 21.36
N SER A 53 14.93 7.25 22.50
CA SER A 53 15.61 6.82 23.72
C SER A 53 15.76 5.30 23.87
N ASN A 54 15.20 4.48 22.96
CA ASN A 54 15.11 3.03 23.12
C ASN A 54 16.47 2.32 23.25
N SER A 55 17.44 2.60 22.39
CA SER A 55 18.76 1.94 22.47
C SER A 55 19.51 2.29 23.75
N LEU A 56 19.37 3.53 24.24
CA LEU A 56 19.93 4.01 25.49
C LEU A 56 19.23 3.36 26.70
N ASN A 57 17.90 3.24 26.65
CA ASN A 57 17.11 2.54 27.67
C ASN A 57 17.45 1.06 27.74
N HIS A 58 17.62 0.39 26.59
CA HIS A 58 18.04 -1.01 26.52
C HIS A 58 19.44 -1.20 27.13
N LEU A 59 20.41 -0.36 26.74
CA LEU A 59 21.76 -0.38 27.31
C LEU A 59 21.74 -0.23 28.84
N ARG A 60 20.99 0.77 29.34
CA ARG A 60 20.83 0.99 30.79
C ARG A 60 20.24 -0.23 31.48
N THR A 61 19.13 -0.76 30.95
CA THR A 61 18.38 -1.85 31.57
C THR A 61 19.22 -3.13 31.63
N GLN A 62 19.93 -3.44 30.55
CA GLN A 62 20.83 -4.59 30.51
C GLN A 62 22.00 -4.44 31.50
N ALA A 63 22.60 -3.25 31.60
CA ALA A 63 23.69 -3.00 32.53
C ALA A 63 23.25 -3.09 34.01
N VAL A 64 22.07 -2.54 34.35
CA VAL A 64 21.50 -2.64 35.70
C VAL A 64 21.16 -4.09 36.03
N LYS A 65 20.56 -4.84 35.11
CA LYS A 65 20.21 -6.25 35.30
C LYS A 65 21.42 -7.12 35.59
N ASN A 66 22.55 -6.85 34.93
CA ASN A 66 23.75 -7.67 35.04
C ASN A 66 24.66 -7.28 36.21
N SER A 67 24.69 -6.00 36.59
CA SER A 67 25.73 -5.49 37.52
C SER A 67 25.27 -4.36 38.45
N GLY A 68 23.95 -4.12 38.56
CA GLY A 68 23.38 -3.11 39.44
C GLY A 68 23.62 -1.66 39.01
N TRP A 69 23.26 -0.70 39.87
CA TRP A 69 23.28 0.73 39.53
C TRP A 69 24.64 1.43 39.65
N ILE A 70 25.64 0.80 40.27
CA ILE A 70 26.95 1.41 40.53
C ILE A 70 27.95 1.13 39.40
N CYS A 71 27.60 0.22 38.48
CA CYS A 71 28.49 -0.20 37.42
C CYS A 71 28.74 0.87 36.35
N SER A 72 29.84 0.67 35.62
CA SER A 72 30.14 1.36 34.39
C SER A 72 29.92 0.41 33.22
N VAL A 73 29.43 0.93 32.09
CA VAL A 73 29.16 0.17 30.88
C VAL A 73 29.89 0.80 29.70
N LEU A 74 30.32 -0.02 28.76
CA LEU A 74 30.82 0.46 27.46
C LEU A 74 29.63 0.63 26.50
N PRO A 75 29.31 1.86 26.04
CA PRO A 75 28.22 2.06 25.10
C PRO A 75 28.56 1.42 23.74
N ASN A 76 27.66 0.59 23.22
CA ASN A 76 27.79 0.07 21.86
C ASN A 76 27.56 1.21 20.83
N ARG A 77 28.31 1.22 19.72
CA ARG A 77 28.08 2.11 18.58
C ARG A 77 26.62 2.17 18.08
N ARG A 78 25.80 1.15 18.32
CA ARG A 78 24.35 1.18 18.05
C ARG A 78 23.62 2.36 18.70
N VAL A 79 24.11 2.89 19.84
CA VAL A 79 23.48 4.07 20.48
C VAL A 79 23.78 5.40 19.76
N LEU A 80 24.77 5.44 18.87
CA LEU A 80 25.16 6.67 18.17
C LEU A 80 24.02 7.22 17.32
N GLY A 81 23.30 6.36 16.59
CA GLY A 81 22.16 6.79 15.77
C GLY A 81 21.13 7.57 16.59
N ASN A 82 20.78 7.05 17.76
CA ASN A 82 19.85 7.70 18.68
C ASN A 82 20.39 9.00 19.27
N LEU A 83 21.69 9.07 19.60
CA LEU A 83 22.33 10.29 20.09
C LEU A 83 22.37 11.39 19.02
N TYR A 84 22.69 11.05 17.77
CA TYR A 84 22.65 11.99 16.64
C TYR A 84 21.22 12.46 16.34
N LEU A 85 20.23 11.56 16.39
CA LEU A 85 18.81 11.93 16.24
C LEU A 85 18.37 12.91 17.34
N TRP A 86 18.72 12.64 18.61
CA TRP A 86 18.47 13.57 19.71
C TRP A 86 19.14 14.93 19.50
N MET A 87 20.41 14.93 19.05
CA MET A 87 21.13 16.15 18.71
C MET A 87 20.40 16.95 17.62
N ASN A 88 19.92 16.29 16.58
CA ASN A 88 19.18 16.91 15.48
C ASN A 88 17.83 17.49 15.95
N LYS A 89 17.03 16.74 16.73
CA LYS A 89 15.76 17.23 17.28
C LYS A 89 15.93 18.46 18.19
N ILE A 90 16.95 18.44 19.05
CA ILE A 90 17.27 19.58 19.93
C ILE A 90 17.84 20.76 19.12
N LYS A 91 18.55 20.50 18.00
CA LYS A 91 18.95 21.54 17.05
C LYS A 91 17.74 22.13 16.33
N GLN A 92 16.74 21.35 15.92
CA GLN A 92 15.55 21.91 15.26
C GLN A 92 14.68 22.72 16.22
N ASN A 93 14.56 22.28 17.49
CA ASN A 93 13.76 22.95 18.54
C ASN A 93 12.31 23.28 18.13
N LYS A 94 11.73 22.45 17.25
CA LYS A 94 10.33 22.57 16.84
C LYS A 94 9.48 21.85 17.90
N PRO A 95 8.69 22.57 18.71
CA PRO A 95 7.81 21.92 19.68
C PRO A 95 6.74 21.12 18.94
N LEU A 96 6.24 20.05 19.58
CA LEU A 96 5.01 19.40 19.17
C LEU A 96 3.89 20.45 19.10
N GLN A 97 3.27 20.60 17.93
CA GLN A 97 2.08 21.42 17.78
C GLN A 97 0.90 20.65 18.36
N LEU A 98 0.26 21.21 19.38
CA LEU A 98 -0.91 20.64 20.06
C LEU A 98 -2.23 21.17 19.46
N GLU A 99 -2.21 21.66 18.22
CA GLU A 99 -3.45 22.05 17.54
C GLU A 99 -4.37 20.84 17.45
N ASP A 100 -5.64 21.01 17.82
CA ASP A 100 -6.68 20.02 17.58
C ASP A 100 -6.71 19.73 16.09
N LEU A 101 -6.12 18.59 15.71
CA LEU A 101 -6.07 18.17 14.33
C LEU A 101 -7.50 17.87 13.91
N LYS A 102 -8.11 18.78 13.15
CA LYS A 102 -9.35 18.48 12.44
C LYS A 102 -9.01 17.39 11.43
N ILE A 103 -9.35 16.15 11.76
CA ILE A 103 -9.09 14.99 10.92
C ILE A 103 -9.75 15.24 9.56
N GLN A 104 -8.95 15.42 8.51
CA GLN A 104 -9.45 15.60 7.15
C GLN A 104 -9.59 14.25 6.43
N ALA A 105 -8.73 13.30 6.78
CA ALA A 105 -8.71 11.97 6.20
C ALA A 105 -8.16 10.91 7.16
N LEU A 106 -8.59 9.68 6.92
CA LEU A 106 -8.19 8.47 7.62
C LEU A 106 -7.36 7.61 6.68
N LEU A 107 -6.12 7.31 7.04
CA LEU A 107 -5.25 6.42 6.28
C LEU A 107 -4.98 5.14 7.07
N THR A 108 -5.30 4.00 6.49
CA THR A 108 -4.90 2.68 7.02
C THR A 108 -3.84 2.08 6.12
N THR A 109 -2.89 1.36 6.71
CA THR A 109 -1.82 0.68 5.95
C THR A 109 -1.57 -0.69 6.54
N ASP A 110 -1.18 -1.63 5.69
CA ASP A 110 -0.69 -2.93 6.11
C ASP A 110 0.36 -3.48 5.13
N ALA A 111 1.20 -4.39 5.60
CA ALA A 111 2.24 -4.99 4.80
C ALA A 111 2.40 -6.49 5.05
N ALA A 112 2.40 -7.26 3.97
CA ALA A 112 2.65 -8.70 3.99
C ALA A 112 3.97 -9.03 3.28
N LEU A 113 4.28 -10.32 3.18
CA LEU A 113 5.52 -10.79 2.55
C LEU A 113 5.59 -10.42 1.07
N GLU A 114 4.47 -10.52 0.35
CA GLU A 114 4.42 -10.32 -1.11
C GLU A 114 3.97 -8.92 -1.53
N GLY A 115 3.29 -8.17 -0.66
CA GLY A 115 2.64 -6.92 -1.00
C GLY A 115 2.45 -5.97 0.17
N TRP A 116 1.95 -4.79 -0.15
CA TRP A 116 1.48 -3.78 0.78
C TRP A 116 0.10 -3.30 0.33
N GLY A 117 -0.70 -2.85 1.29
CA GLY A 117 -2.06 -2.40 1.08
C GLY A 117 -2.35 -1.17 1.92
N SER A 118 -3.24 -0.31 1.43
CA SER A 118 -3.69 0.86 2.16
C SER A 118 -5.10 1.27 1.79
N THR A 119 -5.77 1.95 2.72
CA THR A 119 -7.02 2.65 2.42
C THR A 119 -6.89 4.10 2.86
N LEU A 120 -7.38 5.02 2.05
CA LEU A 120 -7.54 6.43 2.37
C LEU A 120 -9.04 6.74 2.33
N GLN A 121 -9.60 7.08 3.48
CA GLN A 121 -10.98 7.54 3.59
C GLN A 121 -10.99 9.05 3.77
N VAL A 122 -11.70 9.74 2.87
CA VAL A 122 -11.93 11.18 2.87
C VAL A 122 -13.44 11.38 2.85
N GLN A 123 -14.01 11.89 3.96
CA GLN A 123 -15.46 12.02 4.12
C GLN A 123 -16.18 10.67 3.90
N GLN A 124 -17.08 10.57 2.91
CA GLN A 124 -17.80 9.35 2.53
C GLN A 124 -17.06 8.51 1.47
N THR A 125 -15.98 9.04 0.89
CA THR A 125 -15.23 8.36 -0.17
C THR A 125 -14.10 7.55 0.44
N GLU A 126 -14.04 6.25 0.12
CA GLU A 126 -12.93 5.37 0.49
C GLU A 126 -12.18 4.94 -0.77
N MET A 127 -10.87 5.14 -0.76
CA MET A 127 -9.98 4.77 -1.84
C MET A 127 -8.96 3.77 -1.34
N MET A 128 -8.76 2.72 -2.10
CA MET A 128 -7.85 1.65 -1.74
C MET A 128 -6.60 1.77 -2.61
N GLU A 129 -5.43 1.56 -2.03
CA GLU A 129 -4.18 1.37 -2.76
C GLU A 129 -3.49 0.06 -2.39
N ALA A 130 -2.79 -0.54 -3.34
CA ALA A 130 -2.08 -1.79 -3.10
C ALA A 130 -0.93 -1.91 -4.08
N GLY A 131 0.15 -2.56 -3.66
CA GLY A 131 1.28 -2.85 -4.55
C GLY A 131 2.07 -4.07 -4.12
N LYS A 132 2.86 -4.58 -5.06
CA LYS A 132 3.79 -5.67 -4.80
C LYS A 132 5.03 -5.15 -4.06
N GLN A 133 5.56 -5.99 -3.18
CA GLN A 133 6.84 -5.74 -2.54
C GLN A 133 7.97 -5.72 -3.58
N GLN A 134 8.73 -4.62 -3.63
CA GLN A 134 9.82 -4.49 -4.58
C GLN A 134 11.04 -5.31 -4.09
N LYS A 135 11.56 -6.20 -4.95
CA LYS A 135 12.63 -7.15 -4.58
C LYS A 135 13.99 -6.52 -4.25
N ASN A 136 14.22 -5.29 -4.68
CA ASN A 136 15.43 -4.50 -4.39
C ASN A 136 15.44 -3.96 -2.95
N TRP A 137 14.31 -3.96 -2.24
CA TRP A 137 14.27 -3.61 -0.83
C TRP A 137 14.55 -4.87 0.01
N HIS A 138 15.71 -4.91 0.66
CA HIS A 138 16.09 -6.03 1.54
C HIS A 138 15.36 -5.96 2.90
N LEU A 139 14.03 -6.08 2.89
CA LEU A 139 13.16 -6.02 4.07
C LEU A 139 13.13 -7.39 4.75
N ARG A 140 13.76 -7.51 5.92
CA ARG A 140 13.97 -8.78 6.62
C ARG A 140 12.91 -9.09 7.67
N ASN A 141 12.21 -8.09 8.18
CA ASN A 141 11.21 -8.24 9.24
C ASN A 141 9.90 -7.50 8.92
N SER A 142 8.83 -7.80 9.67
CA SER A 142 7.49 -7.21 9.47
C SER A 142 7.50 -5.70 9.61
N ASN A 143 8.11 -5.20 10.69
CA ASN A 143 8.19 -3.78 10.98
C ASN A 143 8.81 -2.98 9.82
N GLN A 144 9.85 -3.51 9.16
CA GLN A 144 10.46 -2.88 7.99
C GLN A 144 9.50 -2.79 6.80
N ARG A 145 8.68 -3.81 6.57
CA ARG A 145 7.66 -3.82 5.52
C ARG A 145 6.52 -2.85 5.85
N GLU A 146 6.08 -2.83 7.10
CA GLU A 146 5.05 -1.90 7.57
C GLU A 146 5.52 -0.45 7.44
N THR A 147 6.75 -0.12 7.87
CA THR A 147 7.33 1.21 7.69
C THR A 147 7.40 1.62 6.21
N GLN A 148 7.78 0.71 5.32
CA GLN A 148 7.80 0.99 3.88
C GLN A 148 6.38 1.22 3.33
N ALA A 149 5.39 0.41 3.72
CA ALA A 149 4.00 0.61 3.31
C ALA A 149 3.48 2.00 3.72
N VAL A 150 3.80 2.43 4.93
CA VAL A 150 3.48 3.78 5.43
C VAL A 150 4.17 4.87 4.60
N LEU A 151 5.41 4.68 4.19
CA LEU A 151 6.14 5.68 3.38
C LEU A 151 5.61 5.78 1.95
N MET A 152 5.25 4.65 1.34
CA MET A 152 4.80 4.61 -0.06
C MET A 152 3.37 5.12 -0.24
N THR A 153 2.51 4.87 0.76
CA THR A 153 1.07 5.08 0.65
C THR A 153 0.69 6.54 0.36
N PRO A 154 1.24 7.57 1.00
CA PRO A 154 0.90 8.96 0.70
C PRO A 154 1.17 9.35 -0.76
N SER A 155 2.29 8.89 -1.34
CA SER A 155 2.58 9.14 -2.76
C SER A 155 1.56 8.46 -3.68
N MET A 156 1.00 7.32 -3.27
CA MET A 156 0.02 6.58 -4.06
C MET A 156 -1.35 7.25 -4.05
N HIS A 157 -1.67 8.00 -2.98
CA HIS A 157 -2.90 8.78 -2.85
C HIS A 157 -2.70 10.27 -3.16
N ASN A 158 -1.56 10.67 -3.75
CA ASN A 158 -1.19 12.07 -3.89
C ASN A 158 -2.24 12.90 -4.63
N GLN A 159 -2.82 12.34 -5.69
CA GLN A 159 -3.88 13.00 -6.46
C GLN A 159 -5.08 13.41 -5.59
N LEU A 160 -5.56 12.50 -4.73
CA LEU A 160 -6.70 12.78 -3.85
C LEU A 160 -6.33 13.74 -2.72
N ILE A 161 -5.12 13.59 -2.19
CA ILE A 161 -4.57 14.46 -1.14
C ILE A 161 -4.53 15.91 -1.64
N GLU A 162 -4.04 16.12 -2.87
CA GLU A 162 -3.99 17.44 -3.51
C GLU A 162 -5.39 17.97 -3.85
N GLN A 163 -6.24 17.15 -4.49
CA GLN A 163 -7.61 17.54 -4.88
C GLN A 163 -8.46 17.97 -3.67
N ASN A 164 -8.33 17.27 -2.55
CA ASN A 164 -9.09 17.56 -1.33
C ASN A 164 -8.36 18.51 -0.37
N GLN A 165 -7.19 19.05 -0.77
CA GLN A 165 -6.36 19.95 0.05
C GLN A 165 -6.12 19.38 1.46
N ILE A 166 -5.75 18.10 1.53
CA ILE A 166 -5.51 17.38 2.78
C ILE A 166 -4.11 17.73 3.29
N HIS A 167 -4.05 18.42 4.42
CA HIS A 167 -2.83 18.83 5.09
C HIS A 167 -2.55 18.02 6.37
N SER A 168 -3.57 17.34 6.89
CA SER A 168 -3.51 16.52 8.10
C SER A 168 -4.30 15.23 7.94
N LEU A 169 -3.70 14.11 8.33
CA LEU A 169 -4.36 12.81 8.27
C LEU A 169 -4.00 11.94 9.47
N THR A 170 -4.94 11.06 9.84
CA THR A 170 -4.72 10.08 10.90
C THR A 170 -4.22 8.79 10.27
N LEU A 171 -3.04 8.34 10.67
CA LEU A 171 -2.47 7.09 10.19
C LEU A 171 -2.76 5.98 11.18
N TYR A 172 -3.34 4.92 10.68
CA TYR A 172 -3.57 3.70 11.42
C TYR A 172 -2.69 2.58 10.87
N SER A 173 -1.78 2.14 11.72
CA SER A 173 -0.84 1.06 11.44
C SER A 173 -0.59 0.28 12.73
N ASP A 174 -0.31 -1.01 12.58
CA ASP A 174 0.20 -1.89 13.62
C ASP A 174 1.63 -1.50 14.09
N ASN A 175 2.36 -0.71 13.31
CA ASN A 175 3.68 -0.21 13.66
C ASN A 175 3.61 1.18 14.30
N GLN A 176 4.01 1.26 15.56
CA GLN A 176 4.17 2.55 16.26
C GLN A 176 5.44 3.32 15.82
N ILE A 177 6.35 2.66 15.10
CA ILE A 177 7.63 3.20 14.64
C ILE A 177 7.43 3.81 13.25
N VAL A 178 6.68 4.91 13.21
CA VAL A 178 6.54 5.68 12.00
C VAL A 178 7.27 7.01 12.19
N LEU A 179 8.51 7.06 11.73
CA LEU A 179 9.27 8.30 11.60
C LEU A 179 8.80 9.01 10.32
N LEU A 180 7.85 9.93 10.44
CA LEU A 180 7.43 10.78 9.34
C LEU A 180 7.97 12.19 9.56
N GLU A 181 9.23 12.39 9.19
CA GLU A 181 9.80 13.72 9.01
C GLU A 181 9.84 14.13 7.52
N GLU A 182 9.66 13.18 6.60
CA GLU A 182 9.91 13.36 5.17
C GLU A 182 8.66 13.62 4.33
N ILE A 183 7.46 13.52 4.91
CA ILE A 183 6.21 13.77 4.18
C ILE A 183 5.64 15.10 4.68
N ASN A 184 5.34 16.03 3.76
CA ASN A 184 4.74 17.35 4.04
C ASN A 184 3.31 17.29 4.62
N ILE A 185 2.88 16.12 5.09
CA ILE A 185 1.56 15.85 5.64
C ILE A 185 1.70 15.53 7.12
N ARG A 186 0.92 16.20 7.97
CA ARG A 186 0.91 15.91 9.41
C ARG A 186 0.20 14.59 9.64
N LEU A 187 0.92 13.65 10.25
CA LEU A 187 0.47 12.28 10.47
C LEU A 187 0.32 12.04 11.97
N ALA A 188 -0.89 11.68 12.40
CA ALA A 188 -1.18 11.27 13.76
C ALA A 188 -1.25 9.73 13.81
N PRO A 189 -0.20 9.02 14.26
CA PRO A 189 -0.21 7.57 14.31
C PRO A 189 -1.11 7.09 15.45
N ILE A 190 -2.06 6.22 15.12
CA ILE A 190 -2.88 5.49 16.08
C ILE A 190 -2.67 4.00 15.81
N HIS A 191 -2.37 3.25 16.86
CA HIS A 191 -2.25 1.80 16.75
C HIS A 191 -3.63 1.17 16.66
N ILE A 192 -3.89 0.39 15.60
CA ILE A 192 -5.04 -0.51 15.52
C ILE A 192 -4.57 -1.96 15.64
N PRO A 193 -5.25 -2.80 16.43
CA PRO A 193 -5.13 -4.24 16.30
C PRO A 193 -5.39 -4.74 14.87
N GLY A 194 -4.58 -5.66 14.37
CA GLY A 194 -4.70 -6.18 12.99
C GLY A 194 -6.09 -6.72 12.62
N PHE A 195 -6.88 -7.22 13.57
CA PHE A 195 -8.24 -7.72 13.32
C PHE A 195 -9.25 -6.64 12.88
N GLN A 196 -8.96 -5.37 13.15
CA GLN A 196 -9.78 -4.24 12.70
C GLN A 196 -9.25 -3.67 11.36
N ASN A 197 -8.05 -4.05 10.93
CA ASN A 197 -7.41 -3.59 9.69
C ASN A 197 -7.66 -4.53 8.49
N ASN A 198 -8.88 -5.08 8.40
CA ASN A 198 -9.20 -6.17 7.47
C ASN A 198 -9.02 -5.80 5.99
N LYS A 199 -9.30 -4.54 5.62
CA LYS A 199 -9.19 -4.06 4.24
C LYS A 199 -7.73 -3.92 3.81
N ALA A 200 -6.92 -3.20 4.58
CA ALA A 200 -5.50 -3.06 4.25
C ALA A 200 -4.78 -4.42 4.30
N ASP A 201 -5.14 -5.32 5.22
CA ASP A 201 -4.60 -6.69 5.25
C ASP A 201 -5.04 -7.55 4.06
N ALA A 202 -6.29 -7.42 3.59
CA ALA A 202 -6.70 -8.04 2.33
C ALA A 202 -5.90 -7.52 1.13
N LEU A 203 -5.60 -6.22 1.11
CA LEU A 203 -4.82 -5.57 0.06
C LEU A 203 -3.32 -5.92 0.11
N SER A 204 -2.75 -6.04 1.31
CA SER A 204 -1.33 -6.40 1.49
C SER A 204 -1.08 -7.85 1.08
N ARG A 205 -2.08 -8.72 1.28
CA ARG A 205 -2.09 -10.14 0.90
C ARG A 205 -2.79 -10.40 -0.44
N LEU A 206 -2.95 -9.36 -1.26
CA LEU A 206 -3.61 -9.47 -2.55
C LEU A 206 -2.85 -10.43 -3.46
N MET A 207 -3.59 -11.31 -4.12
CA MET A 207 -3.01 -12.24 -5.09
C MET A 207 -2.67 -11.53 -6.41
N TRP A 208 -1.49 -10.90 -6.45
CA TRP A 208 -0.99 -10.14 -7.60
C TRP A 208 -0.86 -10.94 -8.91
N ARG A 209 -0.79 -12.28 -8.84
CA ARG A 209 -0.58 -13.13 -10.01
C ARG A 209 -1.84 -13.46 -10.80
N GLY A 210 -3.03 -13.07 -10.32
CA GLY A 210 -4.28 -13.39 -10.99
C GLY A 210 -4.61 -14.89 -10.96
N ASP A 211 -4.11 -15.64 -9.97
CA ASP A 211 -4.37 -17.09 -9.80
C ASP A 211 -5.78 -17.35 -9.20
N TYR A 212 -6.77 -16.56 -9.61
CA TYR A 212 -8.20 -16.71 -9.35
C TYR A 212 -8.98 -16.53 -10.65
N MET A 213 -10.20 -17.07 -10.70
CA MET A 213 -11.09 -16.98 -11.86
C MET A 213 -12.47 -16.51 -11.42
N ILE A 214 -13.25 -15.95 -12.33
CA ILE A 214 -14.71 -15.87 -12.14
C ILE A 214 -15.29 -17.29 -12.20
N LYS A 215 -16.30 -17.55 -11.38
CA LYS A 215 -17.05 -18.82 -11.43
C LYS A 215 -17.58 -19.07 -12.85
N PRO A 216 -17.31 -20.23 -13.47
CA PRO A 216 -17.71 -20.50 -14.85
C PRO A 216 -19.21 -20.30 -15.10
N GLU A 217 -20.05 -20.60 -14.11
CA GLU A 217 -21.50 -20.43 -14.20
C GLU A 217 -21.89 -18.96 -14.38
N ILE A 218 -21.21 -18.05 -13.67
CA ILE A 218 -21.43 -16.61 -13.78
C ILE A 218 -20.92 -16.10 -15.12
N LEU A 219 -19.70 -16.50 -15.51
CA LEU A 219 -19.11 -16.07 -16.79
C LEU A 219 -19.97 -16.51 -17.98
N GLN A 220 -20.53 -17.71 -17.94
CA GLN A 220 -21.42 -18.21 -18.99
C GLN A 220 -22.70 -17.34 -19.11
N GLN A 221 -23.35 -17.02 -17.99
CA GLN A 221 -24.52 -16.13 -17.97
C GLN A 221 -24.19 -14.76 -18.58
N THR A 222 -23.02 -14.21 -18.26
CA THR A 222 -22.54 -12.94 -18.83
C THR A 222 -22.38 -13.02 -20.34
N MET A 223 -21.74 -14.08 -20.84
CA MET A 223 -21.51 -14.26 -22.27
C MET A 223 -22.83 -14.36 -23.05
N GLU A 224 -23.81 -15.06 -22.49
CA GLU A 224 -25.16 -15.16 -23.04
C GLU A 224 -25.87 -13.79 -23.02
N GLN A 225 -25.78 -13.04 -21.92
CA GLN A 225 -26.38 -11.70 -21.81
C GLN A 225 -25.76 -10.69 -22.79
N LEU A 226 -24.44 -10.74 -22.96
CA LEU A 226 -23.69 -9.82 -23.83
C LEU A 226 -23.67 -10.27 -25.30
N GLN A 227 -24.12 -11.49 -25.60
CA GLN A 227 -23.94 -12.15 -26.90
C GLN A 227 -22.48 -12.11 -27.38
N PHE A 228 -21.53 -12.19 -26.43
CA PHE A 228 -20.09 -12.13 -26.70
C PHE A 228 -19.40 -13.40 -26.21
N PHE A 229 -18.91 -14.20 -27.14
CA PHE A 229 -18.27 -15.48 -26.87
C PHE A 229 -16.76 -15.38 -27.08
N HIS A 230 -16.01 -15.26 -25.99
CA HIS A 230 -14.56 -15.19 -26.03
C HIS A 230 -13.95 -16.49 -26.58
N GLN A 231 -12.96 -16.35 -27.45
CA GLN A 231 -12.26 -17.45 -28.10
C GLN A 231 -10.88 -17.68 -27.51
N LEU A 232 -10.28 -16.64 -26.92
CA LEU A 232 -8.94 -16.67 -26.34
C LEU A 232 -8.94 -16.08 -24.93
N ASP A 233 -8.54 -16.89 -23.95
CA ASP A 233 -8.37 -16.47 -22.57
C ASP A 233 -6.93 -16.01 -22.33
N THR A 234 -6.76 -14.70 -22.17
CA THR A 234 -5.45 -14.09 -22.01
C THR A 234 -5.09 -13.91 -20.55
N PHE A 235 -3.82 -14.17 -20.23
CA PHE A 235 -3.23 -14.10 -18.89
C PHE A 235 -3.66 -15.22 -17.92
N ALA A 236 -4.38 -16.25 -18.39
CA ALA A 236 -4.77 -17.40 -17.59
C ALA A 236 -3.72 -18.53 -17.56
N THR A 237 -3.67 -19.29 -16.46
CA THR A 237 -2.90 -20.54 -16.36
C THR A 237 -3.75 -21.74 -16.78
N ARG A 238 -3.12 -22.89 -17.06
CA ARG A 238 -3.84 -24.13 -17.41
C ARG A 238 -4.94 -24.53 -16.42
N ALA A 239 -4.70 -24.26 -15.13
CA ALA A 239 -5.63 -24.62 -14.07
C ALA A 239 -6.82 -23.67 -13.99
N ILE A 240 -6.68 -22.43 -14.49
CA ILE A 240 -7.68 -21.38 -14.34
C ILE A 240 -8.28 -20.84 -15.65
N ARG A 241 -7.91 -21.44 -16.78
CA ARG A 241 -8.43 -21.05 -18.10
C ARG A 241 -9.95 -21.23 -18.18
N GLN A 242 -10.62 -20.29 -18.85
CA GLN A 242 -12.06 -20.29 -19.12
C GLN A 242 -12.42 -20.82 -20.50
N CYS A 243 -11.46 -20.93 -21.41
CA CYS A 243 -11.66 -21.54 -22.71
C CYS A 243 -10.46 -22.38 -23.16
N ASN A 244 -10.59 -23.04 -24.32
CA ASN A 244 -9.60 -24.00 -24.77
C ASN A 244 -8.27 -23.37 -25.19
N ARG A 245 -8.34 -22.23 -25.88
CA ARG A 245 -7.19 -21.43 -26.29
C ARG A 245 -6.88 -20.44 -25.18
N TYR A 246 -5.69 -20.49 -24.60
CA TYR A 246 -5.32 -19.58 -23.52
C TYR A 246 -3.85 -19.17 -23.62
N CYS A 247 -3.52 -17.98 -23.11
CA CYS A 247 -2.15 -17.49 -23.03
C CYS A 247 -1.75 -17.26 -21.57
N SER A 248 -0.71 -17.96 -21.13
CA SER A 248 -0.19 -17.89 -19.76
C SER A 248 1.01 -16.95 -19.66
N ILE A 249 1.08 -16.18 -18.56
CA ILE A 249 2.29 -15.42 -18.20
C ILE A 249 3.44 -16.37 -17.83
N GLN A 250 3.10 -17.50 -17.21
CA GLN A 250 4.06 -18.54 -16.85
C GLN A 250 4.33 -19.45 -18.05
N LYS A 251 5.55 -19.98 -18.15
CA LYS A 251 5.92 -20.94 -19.21
C LYS A 251 5.02 -22.18 -19.14
N ASP A 252 4.16 -22.34 -20.13
CA ASP A 252 3.31 -23.51 -20.31
C ASP A 252 3.39 -23.97 -21.77
N ARG A 253 3.63 -25.27 -21.97
CA ARG A 253 3.75 -25.88 -23.30
C ARG A 253 2.43 -25.85 -24.07
N ARG A 254 1.29 -25.83 -23.37
CA ARG A 254 -0.06 -25.84 -23.98
C ARG A 254 -0.65 -24.45 -24.17
N ALA A 255 -0.04 -23.41 -23.60
CA ALA A 255 -0.47 -22.04 -23.80
C ALA A 255 -0.08 -21.53 -25.20
N GLU A 256 -0.99 -20.77 -25.82
CA GLU A 256 -0.70 -19.98 -27.00
C GLU A 256 0.21 -18.79 -26.64
N GLY A 257 0.88 -18.21 -27.63
CA GLY A 257 1.78 -17.07 -27.40
C GLY A 257 3.03 -17.45 -26.61
N LYS A 258 3.89 -18.34 -27.15
CA LYS A 258 5.17 -18.76 -26.52
C LYS A 258 6.11 -17.60 -26.14
N ARG A 259 5.93 -16.42 -26.75
CA ARG A 259 6.65 -15.18 -26.45
C ARG A 259 5.90 -14.26 -25.47
N GLY A 260 4.78 -14.69 -24.91
CA GLY A 260 3.90 -13.94 -24.01
C GLY A 260 2.71 -13.28 -24.72
N ALA A 261 1.65 -12.98 -23.96
CA ALA A 261 0.37 -12.46 -24.45
C ALA A 261 0.49 -11.16 -25.28
N PHE A 262 1.41 -10.26 -24.89
CA PHE A 262 1.61 -8.98 -25.58
C PHE A 262 2.27 -9.10 -26.96
N ASN A 263 2.86 -10.25 -27.28
CA ASN A 263 3.48 -10.50 -28.58
C ASN A 263 2.53 -11.19 -29.56
N MET A 264 1.30 -11.51 -29.14
CA MET A 264 0.25 -12.00 -30.02
C MET A 264 -0.43 -10.82 -30.72
N ASN A 265 -0.97 -11.09 -31.90
CA ASN A 265 -1.89 -10.16 -32.56
C ASN A 265 -3.28 -10.32 -31.92
N TRP A 266 -3.86 -9.23 -31.44
CA TRP A 266 -5.18 -9.20 -30.81
C TRP A 266 -6.29 -8.73 -31.76
N THR A 267 -5.93 -8.29 -32.97
CA THR A 267 -6.91 -7.88 -34.00
C THR A 267 -7.77 -9.08 -34.40
N ASN A 268 -9.09 -8.87 -34.48
CA ASN A 268 -10.11 -9.87 -34.85
C ASN A 268 -10.21 -11.09 -33.92
N GLU A 269 -9.63 -11.04 -32.72
CA GLU A 269 -9.83 -12.07 -31.69
C GLU A 269 -10.89 -11.61 -30.68
N ALA A 270 -11.77 -12.53 -30.26
CA ALA A 270 -12.70 -12.28 -29.16
C ALA A 270 -11.98 -12.62 -27.84
N LEU A 271 -11.44 -11.61 -27.17
CA LEU A 271 -10.57 -11.82 -26.02
C LEU A 271 -11.34 -11.86 -24.70
N LEU A 272 -10.92 -12.74 -23.80
CA LEU A 272 -11.15 -12.61 -22.36
C LEU A 272 -9.87 -12.06 -21.72
N LEU A 273 -9.97 -10.90 -21.09
CA LEU A 273 -8.85 -10.23 -20.42
C LEU A 273 -9.05 -10.31 -18.91
N HIS A 274 -8.18 -11.07 -18.24
CA HIS A 274 -8.07 -11.04 -16.78
C HIS A 274 -6.59 -10.91 -16.35
N PRO A 275 -5.93 -9.80 -16.71
CA PRO A 275 -4.53 -9.57 -16.40
C PRO A 275 -4.30 -9.29 -14.91
N PRO A 276 -3.10 -9.62 -14.40
CA PRO A 276 -2.56 -9.00 -13.19
C PRO A 276 -2.73 -7.48 -13.20
N ILE A 277 -3.03 -6.91 -12.03
CA ILE A 277 -3.29 -5.46 -11.86
C ILE A 277 -2.14 -4.61 -12.41
N GLU A 278 -0.89 -5.05 -12.19
CA GLU A 278 0.32 -4.36 -12.68
C GLU A 278 0.41 -4.28 -14.21
N LEU A 279 -0.30 -5.15 -14.93
CA LEU A 279 -0.30 -5.21 -16.39
C LEU A 279 -1.48 -4.47 -17.03
N ILE A 280 -2.49 -4.03 -16.25
CA ILE A 280 -3.68 -3.35 -16.79
C ILE A 280 -3.31 -2.17 -17.72
N PRO A 281 -2.42 -1.22 -17.33
CA PRO A 281 -2.08 -0.10 -18.21
C PRO A 281 -1.49 -0.56 -19.56
N ARG A 282 -0.68 -1.62 -19.54
CA ARG A 282 -0.06 -2.18 -20.74
C ARG A 282 -1.07 -2.92 -21.62
N VAL A 283 -2.04 -3.60 -21.01
CA VAL A 283 -3.16 -4.23 -21.71
C VAL A 283 -4.01 -3.18 -22.41
N LEU A 284 -4.38 -2.10 -21.71
CA LEU A 284 -5.14 -0.99 -22.29
C LEU A 284 -4.43 -0.36 -23.50
N GLN A 285 -3.12 -0.13 -23.37
CA GLN A 285 -2.32 0.38 -24.50
C GLN A 285 -2.30 -0.62 -25.67
N LYS A 286 -2.15 -1.91 -25.39
CA LYS A 286 -2.12 -2.96 -26.42
C LYS A 286 -3.46 -3.08 -27.14
N MET A 287 -4.59 -2.98 -26.42
CA MET A 287 -5.91 -2.98 -27.04
C MET A 287 -6.05 -1.83 -28.04
N LYS A 288 -5.64 -0.61 -27.65
CA LYS A 288 -5.67 0.56 -28.54
C LYS A 288 -4.81 0.38 -29.79
N LEU A 289 -3.66 -0.27 -29.67
CA LEU A 289 -2.74 -0.51 -30.79
C LEU A 289 -3.27 -1.57 -31.77
N ASP A 290 -3.87 -2.64 -31.26
CA ASP A 290 -4.33 -3.77 -32.08
C ASP A 290 -5.81 -3.65 -32.51
N LEU A 291 -6.51 -2.60 -32.07
CA LEU A 291 -7.93 -2.38 -32.34
C LEU A 291 -8.79 -3.60 -31.97
N SER A 292 -8.59 -4.14 -30.77
CA SER A 292 -9.24 -5.35 -30.28
C SER A 292 -10.56 -5.08 -29.55
N VAL A 293 -11.45 -6.08 -29.55
CA VAL A 293 -12.64 -6.16 -28.69
C VAL A 293 -12.39 -7.21 -27.62
N ALA A 294 -12.72 -6.88 -26.37
CA ALA A 294 -12.49 -7.81 -25.26
C ALA A 294 -13.58 -7.71 -24.19
N LEU A 295 -13.86 -8.85 -23.58
CA LEU A 295 -14.49 -8.92 -22.28
C LEU A 295 -13.40 -8.75 -21.23
N PHE A 296 -13.38 -7.59 -20.57
CA PHE A 296 -12.37 -7.24 -19.59
C PHE A 296 -12.91 -7.42 -18.17
N LEU A 297 -12.38 -8.42 -17.47
CA LEU A 297 -12.72 -8.71 -16.08
C LEU A 297 -11.89 -7.78 -15.18
N LEU A 298 -12.53 -6.78 -14.56
CA LEU A 298 -11.88 -5.78 -13.72
C LEU A 298 -12.60 -5.65 -12.38
N GLN A 299 -11.85 -5.54 -11.29
CA GLN A 299 -12.45 -5.11 -10.03
C GLN A 299 -12.96 -3.68 -10.17
N SER A 300 -14.04 -3.33 -9.47
CA SER A 300 -14.63 -1.97 -9.50
C SER A 300 -13.60 -0.88 -9.19
N ARG A 301 -12.68 -1.16 -8.26
CA ARG A 301 -11.56 -0.29 -7.95
C ARG A 301 -10.60 -0.07 -9.12
N CYS A 302 -10.23 -1.13 -9.83
CA CYS A 302 -9.35 -1.04 -10.99
C CYS A 302 -10.02 -0.28 -12.12
N PHE A 303 -11.32 -0.50 -12.31
CA PHE A 303 -12.14 0.25 -13.25
C PHE A 303 -12.06 1.74 -12.96
N GLU A 304 -12.41 2.19 -11.75
CA GLU A 304 -12.39 3.63 -11.40
C GLU A 304 -10.99 4.24 -11.57
N LYS A 305 -9.94 3.51 -11.19
CA LYS A 305 -8.55 3.97 -11.34
C LYS A 305 -8.13 4.16 -12.79
N TYR A 306 -8.53 3.26 -13.69
CA TYR A 306 -8.11 3.27 -15.08
C TYR A 306 -9.18 3.77 -16.05
N LYS A 307 -10.31 4.28 -15.54
CA LYS A 307 -11.48 4.70 -16.31
C LYS A 307 -11.16 5.66 -17.45
N GLN A 308 -10.27 6.62 -17.18
CA GLN A 308 -9.84 7.62 -18.17
C GLN A 308 -8.96 7.02 -19.28
N LEU A 309 -8.33 5.87 -19.04
CA LEU A 309 -7.48 5.18 -20.00
C LEU A 309 -8.24 4.12 -20.81
N LEU A 310 -9.44 3.72 -20.37
CA LEU A 310 -10.27 2.75 -21.07
C LEU A 310 -10.67 3.27 -22.45
N SER A 311 -10.77 2.35 -23.40
CA SER A 311 -11.38 2.60 -24.72
C SER A 311 -12.91 2.68 -24.58
N PRO A 312 -13.67 3.07 -25.62
CA PRO A 312 -15.13 3.13 -25.54
C PRO A 312 -15.75 1.87 -24.93
N ILE A 313 -16.53 2.10 -23.88
CA ILE A 313 -17.16 1.04 -23.10
C ILE A 313 -18.49 0.71 -23.75
N LEU A 314 -18.66 -0.51 -24.23
CA LEU A 314 -19.91 -0.94 -24.86
C LEU A 314 -20.96 -1.24 -23.80
N GLN A 315 -20.57 -1.96 -22.75
CA GLN A 315 -21.46 -2.38 -21.66
C GLN A 315 -20.68 -2.72 -20.39
N ILE A 316 -21.26 -2.44 -19.21
CA ILE A 316 -20.72 -2.79 -17.89
C ILE A 316 -21.74 -3.68 -17.18
N ILE A 317 -21.27 -4.76 -16.56
CA ILE A 317 -22.06 -5.63 -15.68
C ILE A 317 -21.34 -5.71 -14.32
N ASN A 318 -22.09 -5.53 -13.23
CA ASN A 318 -21.58 -5.73 -11.87
C ASN A 318 -22.03 -7.12 -11.37
N PHE A 319 -21.09 -7.99 -11.02
CA PHE A 319 -21.39 -9.32 -10.45
C PHE A 319 -21.60 -9.30 -8.94
N GLY A 320 -21.33 -8.17 -8.30
CA GLY A 320 -21.35 -8.02 -6.86
C GLY A 320 -20.06 -8.50 -6.20
N PRO A 321 -20.12 -8.90 -4.92
CA PRO A 321 -18.93 -9.10 -4.10
C PRO A 321 -17.99 -10.19 -4.62
N THR A 322 -16.70 -9.86 -4.72
CA THR A 322 -15.63 -10.76 -5.19
C THR A 322 -15.62 -12.12 -4.48
N GLY A 323 -15.93 -12.15 -3.19
CA GLY A 323 -15.97 -13.38 -2.39
C GLY A 323 -17.06 -14.37 -2.80
N LEU A 324 -18.12 -13.91 -3.47
CA LEU A 324 -19.21 -14.76 -3.97
C LEU A 324 -18.98 -15.20 -5.42
N VAL A 325 -18.24 -14.41 -6.19
CA VAL A 325 -18.15 -14.56 -7.66
C VAL A 325 -16.80 -15.12 -8.13
N LEU A 326 -15.74 -14.93 -7.34
CA LEU A 326 -14.42 -15.44 -7.65
C LEU A 326 -14.14 -16.78 -6.98
N LYS A 327 -13.43 -17.64 -7.71
CA LYS A 327 -12.92 -18.93 -7.24
C LYS A 327 -11.39 -18.91 -7.20
N LYS A 328 -10.87 -19.46 -6.11
CA LYS A 328 -9.45 -19.61 -5.83
C LYS A 328 -8.80 -20.68 -6.73
N GLY A 329 -7.64 -20.40 -7.33
CA GLY A 329 -6.76 -21.41 -7.95
C GLY A 329 -6.07 -22.34 -6.94
N ASN A 330 -5.03 -23.07 -7.33
CA ASN A 330 -4.46 -24.15 -6.48
C ASN A 330 -3.27 -23.81 -5.55
N PRO A 331 -2.53 -22.68 -5.64
CA PRO A 331 -1.49 -22.37 -4.64
C PRO A 331 -1.93 -21.25 -3.68
N TRP A 332 -2.80 -21.55 -2.70
CA TRP A 332 -3.34 -20.55 -1.77
C TRP A 332 -2.83 -20.65 -0.33
N GLU A 333 -2.45 -21.86 0.08
CA GLU A 333 -2.23 -22.16 1.51
C GLU A 333 -0.88 -21.66 2.03
N CYS A 334 0.14 -21.58 1.18
CA CYS A 334 1.51 -21.30 1.64
C CYS A 334 1.71 -19.84 2.09
N HIS A 335 0.90 -18.88 1.62
CA HIS A 335 1.13 -17.44 1.81
C HIS A 335 -0.08 -16.67 2.37
N GLN A 336 -1.14 -17.38 2.82
CA GLN A 336 -2.39 -16.78 3.34
C GLN A 336 -2.98 -15.69 2.42
N LEU A 337 -2.91 -15.91 1.10
CA LEU A 337 -3.34 -14.93 0.11
C LEU A 337 -4.86 -14.74 0.15
N LYS A 338 -5.28 -13.49 -0.10
CA LYS A 338 -6.68 -13.07 -0.05
C LYS A 338 -7.17 -12.69 -1.45
N LEU A 339 -8.48 -12.89 -1.65
CA LEU A 339 -9.16 -12.34 -2.82
C LEU A 339 -9.20 -10.81 -2.70
N PRO A 340 -9.24 -10.10 -3.84
CA PRO A 340 -9.46 -8.66 -3.85
C PRO A 340 -10.71 -8.28 -3.06
N PRO A 341 -10.66 -7.27 -2.18
CA PRO A 341 -11.86 -6.74 -1.54
C PRO A 341 -12.70 -5.92 -2.54
N GLY A 342 -14.01 -5.85 -2.30
CA GLY A 342 -14.97 -5.07 -3.11
C GLY A 342 -15.78 -5.92 -4.09
N ASP A 343 -16.29 -5.27 -5.13
CA ASP A 343 -17.11 -5.89 -6.16
C ASP A 343 -16.30 -6.20 -7.42
N GLN A 344 -16.67 -7.28 -8.11
CA GLN A 344 -16.14 -7.64 -9.42
C GLN A 344 -17.04 -7.06 -10.51
N LEU A 345 -16.44 -6.34 -11.47
CA LEU A 345 -17.10 -5.85 -12.67
C LEU A 345 -16.60 -6.64 -13.90
N ASP A 346 -17.49 -6.86 -14.86
CA ASP A 346 -17.09 -7.20 -16.23
C ASP A 346 -17.46 -6.04 -17.11
N GLU A 347 -16.48 -5.65 -17.91
CA GLU A 347 -16.58 -4.53 -18.81
C GLU A 347 -16.36 -5.04 -20.22
N LEU A 348 -17.40 -4.96 -21.05
CA LEU A 348 -17.26 -5.15 -22.47
C LEU A 348 -16.72 -3.86 -23.07
N THR A 349 -15.44 -3.88 -23.44
CA THR A 349 -14.75 -2.72 -24.02
C THR A 349 -14.39 -2.99 -25.47
N THR A 350 -14.56 -1.97 -26.31
CA THR A 350 -14.07 -1.97 -27.69
C THR A 350 -13.08 -0.83 -27.90
N SER A 351 -11.99 -1.11 -28.59
CA SER A 351 -11.09 -0.07 -29.10
C SER A 351 -11.34 0.27 -30.57
N ILE A 352 -12.36 -0.34 -31.19
CA ILE A 352 -12.77 -0.05 -32.55
C ILE A 352 -13.58 1.26 -32.56
N PRO A 353 -13.24 2.25 -33.42
CA PRO A 353 -14.02 3.47 -33.56
C PRO A 353 -15.47 3.16 -33.96
N LEU A 354 -16.43 3.55 -33.13
CA LEU A 354 -17.86 3.47 -33.47
C LEU A 354 -18.20 4.63 -34.41
N LEU A 355 -18.69 4.35 -35.61
CA LEU A 355 -19.17 5.38 -36.55
C LEU A 355 -20.39 6.11 -35.97
N ASN A 356 -20.15 7.32 -35.48
CA ASN A 356 -20.99 8.53 -35.26
C ASN A 356 -22.53 8.51 -35.02
N ASN A 357 -23.22 7.38 -34.88
CA ASN A 357 -24.66 7.38 -34.56
C ASN A 357 -25.01 6.77 -33.20
N TYR A 358 -24.02 6.54 -32.33
CA TYR A 358 -24.20 5.91 -31.00
C TYR A 358 -23.78 6.82 -29.82
N SER A 359 -23.36 8.05 -30.10
CA SER A 359 -22.71 8.96 -29.14
C SER A 359 -23.67 9.61 -28.14
N GLU A 360 -24.95 9.80 -28.47
CA GLU A 360 -25.88 10.54 -27.59
C GLU A 360 -26.52 9.68 -26.49
N THR A 361 -26.66 8.37 -26.70
CA THR A 361 -27.32 7.47 -25.74
C THR A 361 -26.39 6.94 -24.64
N GLN A 362 -25.06 7.05 -24.79
CA GLN A 362 -24.10 6.55 -23.78
C GLN A 362 -23.74 7.57 -22.70
N LEU A 363 -23.75 8.88 -23.00
CA LEU A 363 -23.62 9.93 -21.98
C LEU A 363 -24.71 9.79 -20.91
N GLN A 364 -25.94 9.45 -21.31
CA GLN A 364 -27.06 9.25 -20.39
C GLN A 364 -26.94 8.01 -19.48
N LYS A 365 -26.23 6.95 -19.91
CA LYS A 365 -26.02 5.73 -19.09
C LYS A 365 -24.88 5.87 -18.09
N GLN A 366 -23.88 6.70 -18.38
CA GLN A 366 -22.85 7.10 -17.41
C GLN A 366 -23.46 7.90 -16.24
N ASP A 367 -24.42 8.77 -16.52
CA ASP A 367 -25.15 9.53 -15.51
C ASP A 367 -26.06 8.65 -14.63
N GLN A 368 -26.69 7.62 -15.20
CA GLN A 368 -27.46 6.64 -14.41
C GLN A 368 -26.59 5.82 -13.44
N TYR A 369 -25.35 5.49 -13.82
CA TYR A 369 -24.41 4.81 -12.93
C TYR A 369 -23.99 5.71 -11.75
N GLN A 370 -23.86 7.04 -11.95
CA GLN A 370 -23.58 7.97 -10.85
C GLN A 370 -24.74 8.12 -9.87
N GLN A 371 -25.99 7.98 -10.32
CA GLN A 371 -27.16 8.03 -9.44
C GLN A 371 -27.32 6.78 -8.57
N GLN A 372 -26.79 5.62 -8.99
CA GLN A 372 -26.94 4.36 -8.28
C GLN A 372 -25.95 4.17 -7.12
N PHE A 373 -24.93 5.03 -7.00
CA PHE A 373 -23.90 4.99 -5.94
C PHE A 373 -23.89 6.23 -5.02
N ASN A 374 -24.85 7.15 -5.17
CA ASN A 374 -25.09 8.25 -4.22
C ASN A 374 -26.24 7.86 -3.26
N ILE A 375 -25.95 7.01 -2.28
CA ILE A 375 -26.73 6.89 -1.02
C ILE A 375 -25.75 6.78 0.15
#